data_AF-A0A6A4GKE7-F1
#
_entry.id   AF-A0A6A4GKE7-F1
#
_cell.length_a   1.000
_cell.length_b   1.000
_cell.length_c   1.000
_cell.angle_alpha   90.00
_cell.angle_beta   90.00
_cell.angle_gamma   90.00
#
_symmetry.space_group_name_H-M   'P 1'
#
loop_
_entity.id
_entity.type
_entity.pdbx_description
1 polymer ?
#
loop_
_entity_poly.entity_id
_entity_poly.type
_entity_poly.pdbx_seq_one_letter_code
_entity_poly.pdbx_strand_id
1 'polypeptide(L)'
;MTEGPYLVTKARVAAGTVISSLTSLSLEEIDHTQDVAQQEEVIKAASVTAYGGGSDTTVAALGAFILAMLMNPEVQTKAHHELERGST
;
A
#
# COMPACT_ATOMS: atom_id res chain seq x y z
N MET A 1 -14.39 5.92 -7.29
CA MET A 1 -13.63 4.66 -7.08
C MET A 1 -13.16 4.47 -5.63
N THR A 2 -13.22 5.48 -4.77
CA THR A 2 -12.61 5.50 -3.43
C THR A 2 -13.57 5.13 -2.30
N GLU A 3 -14.86 5.44 -2.46
CA GLU A 3 -15.88 5.20 -1.43
C GLU A 3 -16.16 3.70 -1.19
N GLY A 4 -16.25 2.92 -2.28
CA GLY A 4 -16.60 1.49 -2.20
C GLY A 4 -15.63 0.66 -1.33
N PRO A 5 -14.32 0.67 -1.60
CA PRO A 5 -13.34 -0.06 -0.79
C PRO A 5 -13.34 0.38 0.68
N TYR A 6 -13.46 1.68 0.95
CA TYR A 6 -13.54 2.20 2.32
C TYR A 6 -14.76 1.65 3.06
N LEU A 7 -15.95 1.72 2.45
CA LEU A 7 -17.20 1.20 3.04
C LEU A 7 -17.14 -0.31 3.29
N VAL A 8 -16.53 -1.08 2.37
CA VAL A 8 -16.32 -2.52 2.55
C VAL A 8 -15.41 -2.80 3.75
N THR A 9 -14.30 -2.07 3.87
CA THR A 9 -13.40 -2.21 5.03
C THR A 9 -14.11 -1.84 6.32
N LYS A 10 -14.83 -0.72 6.35
CA LYS A 10 -15.61 -0.28 7.51
C LYS A 10 -16.62 -1.34 7.96
N ALA A 11 -17.36 -1.92 7.02
CA ALA A 11 -18.30 -3.00 7.31
C ALA A 11 -17.60 -4.26 7.85
N ARG A 12 -16.42 -4.61 7.32
CA ARG A 12 -15.62 -5.75 7.81
C ARG A 12 -15.03 -5.52 9.19
N VAL A 13 -14.62 -4.29 9.52
CA VAL A 13 -14.18 -3.90 10.87
C VAL A 13 -15.34 -4.10 11.85
N ALA A 14 -16.52 -3.57 11.53
CA ALA A 14 -17.72 -3.74 12.35
C ALA A 14 -18.15 -5.22 12.52
N ALA A 15 -17.91 -6.05 11.50
CA ALA A 15 -18.19 -7.49 11.55
C ALA A 15 -17.09 -8.33 12.24
N GLY A 16 -15.94 -7.74 12.59
CA GLY A 16 -14.79 -8.47 13.15
C GLY A 16 -14.12 -9.43 12.16
N THR A 17 -14.32 -9.25 10.84
CA THR A 17 -13.78 -10.13 9.79
C THR A 17 -12.74 -9.43 8.91
N VAL A 18 -12.24 -8.27 9.34
CA VAL A 18 -11.31 -7.47 8.57
C VAL A 18 -9.90 -8.07 8.61
N ILE A 19 -9.17 -7.92 7.51
CA ILE A 19 -7.73 -8.18 7.47
C ILE A 19 -7.02 -6.88 7.83
N SER A 20 -6.00 -6.98 8.68
CA SER A 20 -5.19 -5.83 9.08
C SER A 20 -4.69 -5.04 7.87
N SER A 21 -4.96 -3.74 7.89
CA SER A 21 -4.62 -2.78 6.85
C SER A 21 -4.49 -1.39 7.46
N LEU A 22 -3.85 -0.45 6.75
CA LEU A 22 -3.80 0.95 7.16
C LEU A 22 -5.20 1.46 7.52
N THR A 23 -6.19 1.25 6.65
CA THR A 23 -7.56 1.72 6.87
C THR A 23 -8.22 1.05 8.08
N SER A 24 -8.08 -0.27 8.27
CA SER A 24 -8.72 -0.95 9.40
C SER A 24 -8.11 -0.52 10.73
N LEU A 25 -6.79 -0.44 10.81
CA LEU A 25 -6.08 0.02 12.01
C LEU A 25 -6.47 1.45 12.36
N SER A 26 -6.52 2.36 11.37
CA SER A 26 -6.94 3.74 11.62
C SER A 26 -8.42 3.87 12.01
N LEU A 27 -9.30 2.98 11.53
CA LEU A 27 -10.71 2.96 11.94
C LEU A 27 -10.87 2.46 13.39
N GLU A 28 -10.04 1.53 13.84
CA GLU A 28 -10.03 1.03 15.21
C GLU A 28 -9.51 2.07 16.22
N GLU A 29 -8.69 3.03 15.76
CA GLU A 29 -8.12 4.12 16.58
C GLU A 29 -8.97 5.39 16.62
N ILE A 30 -10.20 5.38 16.08
CA ILE A 30 -11.09 6.55 16.10
C ILE A 30 -11.38 6.96 17.55
N ASP A 31 -11.15 8.24 17.84
CA ASP A 31 -11.56 8.85 19.10
C ASP A 31 -13.03 9.27 19.04
N HIS A 32 -13.89 8.50 19.71
CA HIS A 32 -15.32 8.75 19.81
C HIS A 32 -15.70 9.99 20.64
N THR A 33 -14.74 10.63 21.31
CA THR A 33 -14.96 11.90 22.03
C THR A 33 -14.79 13.13 21.13
N GLN A 34 -14.23 12.96 19.93
CA GLN A 34 -13.99 14.00 18.94
C GLN A 34 -14.93 13.87 17.73
N ASP A 35 -14.75 14.71 16.72
CA ASP A 35 -15.52 14.64 15.47
C ASP A 35 -15.16 13.37 14.68
N VAL A 36 -16.01 12.35 14.82
CA VAL A 36 -15.86 11.06 14.14
C VAL A 36 -15.99 11.21 12.63
N ALA A 37 -16.88 12.09 12.14
CA ALA A 37 -17.10 12.25 10.71
C ALA A 37 -15.86 12.85 10.03
N GLN A 38 -15.24 13.84 10.67
CA GLN A 38 -13.99 14.42 10.19
C GLN A 38 -12.85 13.40 10.22
N GLN A 39 -12.70 12.62 11.30
CA GLN A 39 -11.69 11.56 11.38
C GLN A 39 -11.87 10.53 10.26
N GLU A 40 -13.09 10.09 10.01
CA GLU A 40 -13.40 9.15 8.92
C GLU A 40 -13.05 9.71 7.54
N GLU A 41 -13.31 10.99 7.29
CA GLU A 41 -12.93 11.66 6.04
C GLU A 41 -11.41 11.68 5.84
N VAL A 42 -10.66 12.02 6.90
CA VAL A 42 -9.19 12.02 6.89
C VAL A 42 -8.65 10.62 6.65
N ILE A 43 -9.15 9.62 7.37
CA ILE A 43 -8.74 8.21 7.22
C ILE A 43 -8.97 7.75 5.78
N LYS A 44 -10.13 8.07 5.21
CA LYS A 44 -10.47 7.74 3.82
C LYS A 44 -9.51 8.41 2.85
N ALA A 45 -9.29 9.73 2.98
CA ALA A 45 -8.40 10.48 2.11
C ALA A 45 -6.95 9.97 2.17
N ALA A 46 -6.44 9.72 3.37
CA ALA A 46 -5.10 9.17 3.58
C ALA A 46 -4.95 7.78 2.98
N SER A 47 -5.93 6.90 3.21
CA SER A 47 -5.92 5.52 2.69
C SER A 47 -5.88 5.49 1.16
N VAL A 48 -6.71 6.32 0.51
CA VAL A 48 -6.75 6.45 -0.95
C VAL A 48 -5.43 6.97 -1.49
N THR A 49 -4.88 8.00 -0.85
CA THR A 49 -3.64 8.64 -1.28
C THR A 49 -2.46 7.68 -1.18
N ALA A 50 -2.36 6.96 -0.06
CA ALA A 50 -1.32 5.96 0.15
C ALA A 50 -1.41 4.83 -0.89
N TYR A 51 -2.61 4.29 -1.12
CA TYR A 51 -2.80 3.22 -2.10
C TYR A 51 -2.52 3.69 -3.53
N GLY A 52 -3.10 4.83 -3.94
CA GLY A 52 -2.92 5.36 -5.30
C GLY A 52 -1.47 5.72 -5.60
N GLY A 53 -0.82 6.46 -4.69
CA GLY A 53 0.59 6.83 -4.82
C GLY A 53 1.51 5.62 -4.85
N GLY A 54 1.26 4.65 -3.96
CA GLY A 54 2.04 3.41 -3.90
C GLY A 54 1.84 2.52 -5.12
N SER A 55 0.62 2.39 -5.64
CA SER A 55 0.31 1.56 -6.81
C SER A 55 1.00 2.08 -8.07
N ASP A 56 0.70 3.32 -8.48
CA ASP A 56 1.13 3.82 -9.79
C ASP A 56 2.64 3.97 -9.88
N THR A 57 3.28 4.50 -8.83
CA THR A 57 4.73 4.73 -8.83
C THR A 57 5.54 3.44 -8.73
N THR A 58 5.12 2.47 -7.91
CA THR A 58 5.85 1.20 -7.78
C THR A 58 5.71 0.34 -9.03
N VAL A 59 4.53 0.30 -9.65
CA VAL A 59 4.33 -0.42 -10.92
C VAL A 59 5.19 0.19 -12.03
N ALA A 60 5.22 1.52 -12.15
CA ALA A 60 6.06 2.21 -13.13
C ALA A 60 7.56 1.96 -12.88
N ALA A 61 8.00 2.08 -11.62
CA ALA A 61 9.39 1.85 -11.24
C ALA A 61 9.83 0.39 -11.51
N LEU A 62 9.00 -0.59 -11.15
CA LEU A 62 9.28 -2.00 -11.40
C LEU A 62 9.33 -2.32 -12.90
N GLY A 63 8.40 -1.76 -13.69
CA GLY A 63 8.40 -1.91 -15.13
C GLY A 63 9.67 -1.35 -15.78
N ALA A 64 10.06 -0.13 -15.38
CA ALA A 64 11.29 0.50 -15.84
C ALA A 64 12.54 -0.31 -15.42
N PHE A 65 12.56 -0.82 -14.19
CA PHE A 65 13.65 -1.66 -13.69
C PHE A 65 13.79 -2.97 -14.47
N ILE A 66 12.69 -3.69 -14.69
CA ILE A 66 12.69 -4.93 -15.47
C ILE A 66 13.17 -4.65 -16.89
N LEU A 67 12.66 -3.59 -17.53
CA LEU A 67 13.11 -3.20 -18.87
C LEU A 67 14.61 -2.90 -18.92
N ALA A 68 15.11 -2.13 -17.95
CA ALA A 68 16.53 -1.81 -17.86
C ALA A 68 17.40 -3.06 -17.71
N MET A 69 16.96 -4.03 -16.90
CA MET A 69 17.66 -5.31 -16.72
C MET A 69 17.65 -6.16 -18.00
N LEU A 70 16.53 -6.21 -18.73
CA LEU A 70 16.44 -6.93 -20.01
C LEU A 70 17.32 -6.30 -21.09
N MET A 71 17.48 -4.97 -21.07
CA MET A 71 18.33 -4.25 -22.02
C MET A 71 19.83 -4.33 -21.68
N ASN A 72 20.18 -4.66 -20.44
CA ASN A 72 21.57 -4.73 -19.96
C ASN A 72 21.83 -6.02 -19.15
N PRO A 73 21.84 -7.21 -19.80
CA PRO A 73 21.91 -8.50 -19.10
C PRO A 73 23.17 -8.69 -18.25
N GLU A 74 24.29 -8.08 -18.62
CA GLU A 74 25.54 -8.11 -17.85
C GLU A 74 25.40 -7.37 -16.52
N VAL A 75 24.66 -6.25 -16.48
CA VAL A 75 24.36 -5.52 -15.25
C VAL A 75 23.44 -6.35 -14.36
N GLN A 76 22.41 -6.98 -14.93
CA GLN A 76 21.52 -7.88 -14.20
C GLN A 76 22.28 -9.06 -13.56
N THR A 77 23.17 -9.69 -14.33
CA THR A 77 23.99 -10.82 -13.85
C THR A 77 24.88 -10.42 -12.69
N LYS A 78 25.54 -9.25 -12.80
CA LYS A 78 26.38 -8.72 -11.72
C LYS A 78 25.55 -8.42 -10.46
N ALA A 79 24.40 -7.76 -10.60
CA ALA A 79 23.51 -7.45 -9.49
C ALA A 79 23.03 -8.72 -8.77
N HIS A 80 22.72 -9.79 -9.50
CA HIS A 80 22.34 -11.07 -8.91
C HIS A 80 23.48 -11.70 -8.09
N HIS A 81 24.69 -11.76 -8.65
CA HIS A 81 25.85 -12.31 -7.95
C HIS A 81 26.22 -11.50 -6.69
N GLU A 82 25.99 -10.19 -6.67
CA GLU A 82 26.14 -9.37 -5.46
C GLU A 82 25.13 -9.74 -4.36
N LEU A 83 23.86 -10.00 -4.71
CA LEU A 83 22.84 -10.44 -3.76
C LEU A 83 23.14 -11.81 -3.16
N GLU A 84 23.63 -12.75 -3.98
CA GLU A 84 23.98 -14.10 -3.53
C GLU A 84 25.17 -14.08 -2.56
N ARG A 85 26.17 -13.24 -2.80
CA ARG A 85 27.33 -13.09 -1.89
C ARG A 85 26.98 -12.48 -0.53
N GLY A 86 25.90 -11.71 -0.46
CA GLY A 86 25.42 -11.11 0.79
C GLY A 86 24.53 -12.02 1.65
N SER A 87 24.20 -13.23 1.16
CA SER A 87 23.35 -14.20 1.88
C SER A 87 24.14 -15.26 2.68
N THR A 88 25.46 -15.11 2.83
CA THR A 88 26.32 -15.90 3.71
C THR A 88 26.77 -15.10 4.92
#